data_AF-A0A512RM02-F1
#
_entry.id   AF-A0A512RM02-F1
#
_cell.length_a   1.000
_cell.length_b   1.000
_cell.length_c   1.000
_cell.angle_alpha   90.00
_cell.angle_beta   90.00
_cell.angle_gamma   90.00
#
_symmetry.space_group_name_H-M   'P 1'
#
loop_
_entity.id
_entity.type
_entity.pdbx_description
1 polymer ?
#
loop_
_entity_poly.entity_id
_entity_poly.type
_entity_poly.pdbx_seq_one_letter_code
_entity_poly.pdbx_strand_id
1 'polypeptide(L)'
;MWLYFTFLLCWGGHYRRHTLAEDLQLKMERYTTADLYMLTDTLVKITNREKAALEASGLRPLEKTEMFSLAAEGYRRLSDSLPVLRYQHPSVKSSMFGEYLNYLGVTGYMNPFTHEAQVNTTVPVFIQPFTTCHEIAHQVGYAPEEAANFIGYIVASNMTDSRFRYAASFEMLLYSVRQLGRRNAYYARLLWDQTDTGVREDVRRLSMFYRKYEGPIDDYSAVLYDQYLKANQQEHGIRSYSEVVGWLMAYFGI
;
A
#
# COMPACT_ATOMS: atom_id res chain seq x y z
N MET A 1 -14.93 11.45 28.03
CA MET A 1 -14.71 12.84 27.58
C MET A 1 -13.22 13.15 27.39
N TRP A 2 -12.37 12.98 28.41
CA TRP A 2 -10.93 13.21 28.29
C TRP A 2 -10.20 12.29 27.30
N LEU A 3 -10.48 10.98 27.28
CA LEU A 3 -9.89 10.06 26.29
C LEU A 3 -10.24 10.40 24.83
N TYR A 4 -11.49 10.84 24.58
CA TYR A 4 -11.93 11.27 23.26
C TYR A 4 -11.29 12.61 22.85
N PHE A 5 -11.14 13.54 23.80
CA PHE A 5 -10.44 14.80 23.57
C PHE A 5 -8.93 14.59 23.33
N THR A 6 -8.29 13.72 24.11
CA THR A 6 -6.89 13.30 23.91
C THR A 6 -6.73 12.58 22.57
N PHE A 7 -7.65 11.70 22.20
CA PHE A 7 -7.70 11.09 20.87
C PHE A 7 -7.77 12.15 19.78
N LEU A 8 -8.71 13.11 19.85
CA LEU A 8 -8.82 14.16 18.83
C LEU A 8 -7.59 15.08 18.77
N LEU A 9 -6.97 15.39 19.91
CA LEU A 9 -5.74 16.20 19.95
C LEU A 9 -4.54 15.47 19.33
N CYS A 10 -4.32 14.21 19.70
CA CYS A 10 -3.20 13.42 19.21
C CYS A 10 -3.40 12.97 17.75
N TRP A 11 -4.64 12.70 17.36
CA TRP A 11 -5.02 12.26 16.01
C TRP A 11 -5.12 13.42 15.02
N GLY A 12 -5.85 14.48 15.36
CA GLY A 12 -6.10 15.61 14.46
C GLY A 12 -4.96 16.63 14.38
N GLY A 13 -4.11 16.71 15.41
CA GLY A 13 -3.04 17.72 15.49
C GLY A 13 -1.81 17.43 14.62
N HIS A 14 -1.62 16.18 14.20
CA HIS A 14 -0.43 15.77 13.44
C HIS A 14 -0.65 15.69 11.93
N TYR A 15 -1.90 15.80 11.48
CA TYR A 15 -2.20 15.74 10.07
C TYR A 15 -1.71 16.98 9.32
N ARG A 16 -1.16 16.73 8.14
CA ARG A 16 -0.80 17.80 7.22
C ARG A 16 -2.07 18.55 6.83
N ARG A 17 -1.96 19.89 6.84
CA ARG A 17 -3.04 20.78 6.41
C ARG A 17 -3.14 20.86 4.88
N HIS A 18 -2.06 20.53 4.17
CA HIS A 18 -1.99 20.48 2.71
C HIS A 18 -2.32 19.08 2.19
N THR A 19 -2.95 19.03 1.01
CA THR A 19 -3.23 17.76 0.35
C THR A 19 -1.98 17.22 -0.35
N LEU A 20 -1.91 15.91 -0.56
CA LEU A 20 -0.81 15.28 -1.30
C LEU A 20 -0.64 15.89 -2.70
N ALA A 21 -1.74 16.19 -3.38
CA ALA A 21 -1.72 16.78 -4.71
C ALA A 21 -1.08 18.18 -4.71
N GLU A 22 -1.30 18.97 -3.66
CA GLU A 22 -0.64 20.27 -3.48
C GLU A 22 0.86 20.11 -3.21
N ASP A 23 1.21 19.23 -2.26
CA ASP A 23 2.59 18.99 -1.85
C ASP A 23 3.47 18.49 -3.01
N LEU A 24 2.90 17.68 -3.90
CA LEU A 24 3.60 17.07 -5.03
C LEU A 24 3.27 17.71 -6.38
N GLN A 25 2.49 18.80 -6.39
CA GLN A 25 2.07 19.51 -7.60
C GLN A 25 1.43 18.60 -8.67
N LEU A 26 0.67 17.59 -8.23
CA LEU A 26 0.02 16.63 -9.10
C LEU A 26 -1.25 17.22 -9.70
N LYS A 27 -1.37 17.18 -11.03
CA LYS A 27 -2.59 17.57 -11.73
C LYS A 27 -3.50 16.36 -11.85
N MET A 28 -4.59 16.37 -11.09
CA MET A 28 -5.59 15.32 -11.14
C MET A 28 -6.59 15.58 -12.26
N GLU A 29 -6.54 14.74 -13.28
CA GLU A 29 -7.51 14.75 -14.38
C GLU A 29 -8.44 13.54 -14.30
N ARG A 30 -9.61 13.64 -14.90
CA ARG A 30 -10.51 12.49 -15.03
C ARG A 30 -9.90 11.51 -16.03
N TYR A 31 -9.61 10.30 -15.58
CA TYR A 31 -9.04 9.26 -16.44
C TYR A 31 -10.10 8.30 -17.00
N THR A 32 -9.86 7.87 -18.22
CA THR A 32 -10.67 6.92 -18.98
C THR A 32 -10.34 5.47 -18.62
N THR A 33 -11.13 4.52 -19.13
CA THR A 33 -10.79 3.10 -19.02
C THR A 33 -9.52 2.74 -19.80
N ALA A 34 -9.20 3.49 -20.86
CA ALA A 34 -7.97 3.28 -21.64
C ALA A 34 -6.72 3.67 -20.84
N ASP A 35 -6.78 4.81 -20.14
CA ASP A 35 -5.68 5.25 -19.26
C ASP A 35 -5.46 4.24 -18.13
N LEU A 36 -6.54 3.72 -17.54
CA LEU A 36 -6.46 2.69 -16.51
C LEU A 36 -5.88 1.38 -17.04
N TYR A 37 -6.19 1.01 -18.29
CA TYR A 37 -5.56 -0.11 -18.96
C TYR A 37 -4.05 0.12 -19.11
N MET A 38 -3.63 1.30 -19.58
CA MET A 38 -2.22 1.66 -19.75
C MET A 38 -1.45 1.64 -18.43
N LEU A 39 -2.04 2.17 -17.36
CA LEU A 39 -1.44 2.12 -16.03
C LEU A 39 -1.29 0.67 -15.57
N THR A 40 -2.34 -0.14 -15.72
CA THR A 40 -2.33 -1.54 -15.29
C THR A 40 -1.29 -2.35 -16.07
N ASP A 41 -1.20 -2.16 -17.38
CA ASP A 41 -0.19 -2.79 -18.24
C ASP A 41 1.24 -2.38 -17.83
N THR A 42 1.44 -1.10 -17.52
CA THR A 42 2.72 -0.58 -17.00
C THR A 42 3.09 -1.26 -15.69
N LEU A 43 2.13 -1.37 -14.76
CA LEU A 43 2.35 -2.05 -13.48
C LEU A 43 2.61 -3.54 -13.64
N VAL A 44 1.93 -4.24 -14.56
CA VAL A 44 2.24 -5.66 -14.87
C VAL A 44 3.70 -5.82 -15.25
N LYS A 45 4.20 -4.97 -16.17
CA LYS A 45 5.60 -5.01 -16.62
C LYS A 45 6.58 -4.72 -15.48
N ILE A 46 6.29 -3.72 -14.66
CA ILE A 46 7.13 -3.37 -13.49
C ILE A 46 7.13 -4.52 -12.48
N THR A 47 5.97 -5.02 -12.07
CA THR A 47 5.85 -6.08 -11.07
C THR A 47 6.53 -7.37 -11.53
N ASN A 48 6.38 -7.75 -12.80
CA ASN A 48 7.10 -8.90 -13.38
C ASN A 48 8.62 -8.71 -13.31
N ARG A 49 9.12 -7.52 -13.67
CA ARG A 49 10.55 -7.19 -13.60
C ARG A 49 11.06 -7.25 -12.16
N GLU A 50 10.36 -6.62 -11.23
CA GLU A 50 10.77 -6.59 -9.82
C GLU A 50 10.68 -7.97 -9.16
N LYS A 51 9.71 -8.80 -9.56
CA LYS A 51 9.63 -10.20 -9.14
C LYS A 51 10.85 -10.98 -9.60
N ALA A 52 11.20 -10.90 -10.89
CA ALA A 52 12.38 -11.56 -11.43
C ALA A 52 13.67 -11.06 -10.75
N ALA A 53 13.79 -9.76 -10.48
CA ALA A 53 14.93 -9.18 -9.77
C ALA A 53 15.00 -9.66 -8.30
N LEU A 54 13.86 -9.78 -7.62
CA LEU A 54 13.78 -10.34 -6.28
C LEU A 54 14.24 -11.80 -6.25
N GLU A 55 13.75 -12.64 -7.16
CA GLU A 55 14.14 -14.05 -7.23
C GLU A 55 15.62 -14.22 -7.59
N ALA A 56 16.12 -13.45 -8.57
CA ALA A 56 17.53 -13.47 -8.95
C ALA A 56 18.47 -12.98 -7.84
N SER A 57 18.00 -12.09 -6.97
CA SER A 57 18.82 -11.57 -5.86
C SER A 57 19.17 -12.62 -4.80
N GLY A 58 18.38 -13.71 -4.71
CA GLY A 58 18.55 -14.74 -3.67
C GLY A 58 18.44 -14.21 -2.23
N LEU A 59 17.88 -13.01 -2.05
CA LEU A 59 17.80 -12.36 -0.75
C LEU A 59 16.87 -13.16 0.19
N ARG A 60 17.32 -13.36 1.41
CA ARG A 60 16.48 -13.87 2.49
C ARG A 60 15.36 -12.88 2.83
N PRO A 61 14.25 -13.34 3.44
CA PRO A 61 13.27 -12.44 4.05
C PRO A 61 13.93 -11.43 5.00
N LEU A 62 13.39 -10.21 5.03
CA LEU A 62 13.85 -9.17 5.95
C LEU A 62 13.50 -9.53 7.39
N GLU A 63 14.44 -9.30 8.30
CA GLU A 63 14.08 -9.21 9.71
C GLU A 63 13.36 -7.88 9.97
N LYS A 64 12.48 -7.87 10.98
CA LYS A 64 11.61 -6.70 11.27
C LYS A 64 12.41 -5.42 11.51
N THR A 65 13.49 -5.51 12.28
CA THR A 65 14.38 -4.37 12.59
C THR A 65 15.13 -3.86 11.35
N GLU A 66 15.60 -4.77 10.50
CA GLU A 66 16.25 -4.44 9.23
C GLU A 66 15.26 -3.72 8.28
N MET A 67 14.05 -4.27 8.13
CA MET A 67 12.99 -3.68 7.32
C MET A 67 12.64 -2.26 7.76
N PHE A 68 12.41 -2.07 9.05
CA PHE A 68 12.07 -0.76 9.62
C PHE A 68 13.18 0.27 9.42
N SER A 69 14.44 -0.13 9.61
CA SER A 69 15.60 0.73 9.37
C SER A 69 15.73 1.12 7.89
N LEU A 70 15.59 0.15 6.97
CA LEU A 70 15.65 0.41 5.54
C LEU A 70 14.51 1.32 5.05
N ALA A 71 13.30 1.14 5.58
CA ALA A 71 12.15 1.99 5.24
C ALA A 71 12.37 3.44 5.71
N ALA A 72 12.81 3.64 6.96
CA ALA A 72 13.15 4.97 7.49
C ALA A 72 14.26 5.64 6.66
N GLU A 73 15.26 4.88 6.23
CA GLU A 73 16.33 5.34 5.33
C GLU A 73 15.80 5.71 3.93
N GLY A 74 14.81 4.99 3.41
CA GLY A 74 14.10 5.35 2.17
C GLY A 74 13.48 6.74 2.26
N TYR A 75 12.74 7.02 3.35
CA TYR A 75 12.17 8.35 3.61
C TYR A 75 13.25 9.43 3.75
N ARG A 76 14.33 9.13 4.48
CA ARG A 76 15.45 10.07 4.66
C ARG A 76 16.04 10.47 3.30
N ARG A 77 16.36 9.51 2.44
CA ARG A 77 16.91 9.78 1.10
C ARG A 77 15.96 10.60 0.23
N LEU A 78 14.68 10.24 0.22
CA LEU A 78 13.72 10.95 -0.62
C LEU A 78 13.45 12.38 -0.12
N SER A 79 13.62 12.61 1.19
CA SER A 79 13.45 13.93 1.80
C SER A 79 14.46 15.00 1.34
N ASP A 80 15.56 14.59 0.70
CA ASP A 80 16.52 15.51 0.08
C ASP A 80 15.89 16.24 -1.12
N SER A 81 15.04 15.54 -1.90
CA SER A 81 14.31 16.09 -3.05
C SER A 81 12.87 16.50 -2.74
N LEU A 82 12.24 15.83 -1.77
CA LEU A 82 10.87 16.08 -1.33
C LEU A 82 10.86 16.34 0.18
N PRO A 83 11.21 17.56 0.63
CA PRO A 83 11.31 17.88 2.06
C PRO A 83 10.05 17.59 2.87
N VAL A 84 8.88 17.55 2.20
CA VAL A 84 7.60 17.14 2.79
C VAL A 84 7.62 15.71 3.36
N LEU A 85 8.51 14.84 2.90
CA LEU A 85 8.63 13.45 3.39
C LEU A 85 9.61 13.28 4.56
N ARG A 86 10.12 14.39 5.12
CA ARG A 86 11.10 14.33 6.21
C ARG A 86 10.52 13.62 7.45
N TYR A 87 11.11 12.47 7.77
CA TYR A 87 10.72 11.65 8.91
C TYR A 87 11.51 12.05 10.18
N GLN A 88 11.03 13.08 10.88
CA GLN A 88 11.78 13.74 11.96
C GLN A 88 12.00 12.86 13.21
N HIS A 89 10.99 12.08 13.58
CA HIS A 89 11.03 11.21 14.76
C HIS A 89 10.69 9.77 14.36
N PRO A 90 11.67 9.00 13.84
CA PRO A 90 11.42 7.63 13.42
C PRO A 90 10.91 6.76 14.56
N SER A 91 9.69 6.25 14.42
CA SER A 91 9.05 5.38 15.41
C SER A 91 8.07 4.43 14.73
N VAL A 92 8.62 3.58 13.88
CA VAL A 92 7.94 2.42 13.29
C VAL A 92 8.22 1.18 14.15
N LYS A 93 7.17 0.43 14.48
CA LYS A 93 7.23 -0.71 15.38
C LYS A 93 6.36 -1.85 14.87
N SER A 94 6.64 -3.06 15.34
CA SER A 94 5.70 -4.16 15.17
C SER A 94 4.44 -3.87 15.99
N SER A 95 3.29 -4.21 15.42
CA SER A 95 2.02 -4.02 16.08
C SER A 95 1.91 -4.79 17.39
N MET A 96 1.36 -4.13 18.42
CA MET A 96 1.03 -4.76 19.70
C MET A 96 -0.14 -5.75 19.58
N PHE A 97 -1.02 -5.58 18.58
CA PHE A 97 -2.16 -6.47 18.35
C PHE A 97 -1.80 -7.73 17.55
N GLY A 98 -0.61 -7.76 16.93
CA GLY A 98 -0.07 -8.95 16.26
C GLY A 98 -1.06 -9.62 15.32
N GLU A 99 -1.26 -10.93 15.49
CA GLU A 99 -2.15 -11.74 14.65
C GLU A 99 -3.63 -11.33 14.73
N TYR A 100 -4.05 -10.60 15.78
CA TYR A 100 -5.43 -10.15 15.92
C TYR A 100 -5.85 -9.22 14.76
N LEU A 101 -4.90 -8.44 14.24
CA LEU A 101 -5.13 -7.59 13.07
C LEU A 101 -5.46 -8.39 11.80
N ASN A 102 -5.02 -9.65 11.70
CA ASN A 102 -5.32 -10.49 10.54
C ASN A 102 -6.81 -10.82 10.43
N TYR A 103 -7.51 -10.99 11.57
CA TYR A 103 -8.96 -11.16 11.61
C TYR A 103 -9.72 -9.91 11.16
N LEU A 104 -9.11 -8.73 11.29
CA LEU A 104 -9.67 -7.46 10.83
C LEU A 104 -9.26 -7.11 9.40
N GLY A 105 -8.34 -7.88 8.81
CA GLY A 105 -7.74 -7.57 7.51
C GLY A 105 -6.88 -6.31 7.51
N VAL A 106 -6.38 -5.88 8.67
CA VAL A 106 -5.58 -4.67 8.83
C VAL A 106 -4.09 -5.04 8.79
N THR A 107 -3.33 -4.40 7.92
CA THR A 107 -1.88 -4.64 7.76
C THR A 107 -1.03 -3.70 8.60
N GLY A 108 -1.60 -2.61 9.12
CA GLY A 108 -0.93 -1.68 10.01
C GLY A 108 -1.89 -0.59 10.46
N TYR A 109 -1.43 0.23 11.40
CA TYR A 109 -2.17 1.42 11.81
C TYR A 109 -1.23 2.43 12.47
N MET A 110 -1.65 3.70 12.44
CA MET A 110 -1.06 4.73 13.30
C MET A 110 -1.60 4.59 14.73
N ASN A 111 -0.74 4.45 15.72
CA ASN A 111 -1.19 4.48 17.11
C ASN A 111 -1.65 5.91 17.47
N PRO A 112 -2.94 6.12 17.82
CA PRO A 112 -3.48 7.45 18.01
C PRO A 112 -2.95 8.18 19.25
N PHE A 113 -2.31 7.48 20.19
CA PHE A 113 -1.83 8.07 21.44
C PHE A 113 -0.32 8.26 21.46
N THR A 114 0.43 7.31 20.90
CA THR A 114 1.90 7.37 20.86
C THR A 114 2.43 7.90 19.54
N HIS A 115 1.56 8.03 18.53
CA HIS A 115 1.91 8.46 17.19
C HIS A 115 2.98 7.55 16.54
N GLU A 116 2.93 6.26 16.86
CA GLU A 116 3.81 5.22 16.33
C GLU A 116 3.18 4.56 15.11
N ALA A 117 3.95 4.43 14.03
CA ALA A 117 3.58 3.58 12.90
C ALA A 117 3.65 2.10 13.34
N GLN A 118 2.51 1.44 13.49
CA GLN A 118 2.45 0.04 13.93
C GLN A 118 2.16 -0.90 12.77
N VAL A 119 3.16 -1.70 12.40
CA VAL A 119 3.10 -2.62 11.26
C VAL A 119 2.72 -4.02 11.74
N ASN A 120 1.74 -4.64 11.09
CA ASN A 120 1.44 -6.05 11.28
C ASN A 120 2.53 -6.88 10.60
N THR A 121 3.48 -7.40 11.39
CA THR A 121 4.59 -8.22 10.89
C THR A 121 4.29 -9.72 10.85
N THR A 122 3.01 -10.09 10.97
CA THR A 122 2.55 -11.50 10.91
C THR A 122 1.98 -11.88 9.53
N VAL A 123 1.69 -10.90 8.68
CA VAL A 123 1.29 -11.10 7.28
C VAL A 123 2.45 -11.66 6.44
N PRO A 124 2.20 -12.20 5.23
CA PRO A 124 3.26 -12.70 4.37
C PRO A 124 4.40 -11.68 4.15
N VAL A 125 5.63 -12.17 4.22
CA VAL A 125 6.84 -11.30 4.27
C VAL A 125 7.02 -10.42 3.05
N PHE A 126 6.45 -10.77 1.90
CA PHE A 126 6.62 -10.02 0.65
C PHE A 126 5.76 -8.75 0.56
N ILE A 127 4.74 -8.58 1.41
CA ILE A 127 3.94 -7.33 1.47
C ILE A 127 4.40 -6.38 2.57
N GLN A 128 5.07 -6.90 3.61
CA GLN A 128 5.51 -6.11 4.77
C GLN A 128 6.36 -4.87 4.42
N PRO A 129 7.27 -4.90 3.42
CA PRO A 129 8.06 -3.71 3.06
C PRO A 129 7.20 -2.53 2.60
N PHE A 130 6.19 -2.77 1.75
CA PHE A 130 5.26 -1.73 1.33
C PHE A 130 4.43 -1.23 2.50
N THR A 131 3.84 -2.14 3.29
CA THR A 131 3.07 -1.79 4.49
C THR A 131 3.89 -0.91 5.44
N THR A 132 5.17 -1.22 5.64
CA THR A 132 6.06 -0.41 6.47
C THR A 132 6.21 1.01 5.92
N CYS A 133 6.44 1.16 4.61
CA CYS A 133 6.52 2.48 3.99
C CYS A 133 5.18 3.22 4.06
N HIS A 134 4.05 2.54 3.91
CA HIS A 134 2.71 3.09 4.04
C HIS A 134 2.45 3.63 5.46
N GLU A 135 2.74 2.86 6.52
CA GLU A 135 2.50 3.32 7.90
C GLU A 135 3.43 4.49 8.28
N ILE A 136 4.65 4.53 7.76
CA ILE A 136 5.52 5.70 7.93
C ILE A 136 4.93 6.92 7.20
N ALA A 137 4.21 6.75 6.09
CA ALA A 137 3.54 7.84 5.37
C ALA A 137 2.50 8.53 6.26
N HIS A 138 1.71 7.74 6.99
CA HIS A 138 0.82 8.27 8.01
C HIS A 138 1.58 9.03 9.08
N GLN A 139 2.74 8.53 9.52
CA GLN A 139 3.54 9.17 10.58
C GLN A 139 4.17 10.49 10.15
N VAL A 140 4.48 10.66 8.86
CA VAL A 140 4.95 11.95 8.33
C VAL A 140 3.80 12.94 8.07
N GLY A 141 2.56 12.52 8.31
CA GLY A 141 1.37 13.37 8.39
C GLY A 141 0.34 13.17 7.27
N TYR A 142 0.50 12.18 6.39
CA TYR A 142 -0.50 11.85 5.36
C TYR A 142 -1.58 10.95 5.93
N ALA A 143 -2.62 11.54 6.52
CA ALA A 143 -3.74 10.82 7.09
C ALA A 143 -4.55 9.98 6.09
N PRO A 144 -4.87 10.47 4.88
CA PRO A 144 -5.73 9.73 3.97
C PRO A 144 -5.00 8.49 3.43
N GLU A 145 -5.70 7.35 3.42
CA GLU A 145 -5.19 6.04 2.97
C GLU A 145 -4.63 6.10 1.56
N GLU A 146 -5.31 6.77 0.64
CA GLU A 146 -4.82 6.98 -0.71
C GLU A 146 -3.47 7.71 -0.73
N ALA A 147 -3.30 8.75 0.10
CA ALA A 147 -2.07 9.51 0.15
C ALA A 147 -0.92 8.66 0.73
N ALA A 148 -1.22 7.90 1.79
CA ALA A 148 -0.27 6.97 2.38
C ALA A 148 0.15 5.85 1.41
N ASN A 149 -0.80 5.31 0.63
CA ASN A 149 -0.51 4.34 -0.43
C ASN A 149 0.41 4.92 -1.51
N PHE A 150 0.12 6.12 -2.00
CA PHE A 150 0.92 6.74 -3.05
C PHE A 150 2.33 7.12 -2.56
N ILE A 151 2.46 7.72 -1.38
CA ILE A 151 3.76 8.02 -0.77
C ILE A 151 4.54 6.75 -0.47
N GLY A 152 3.88 5.73 0.11
CA GLY A 152 4.47 4.42 0.36
C GLY A 152 5.01 3.80 -0.93
N TYR A 153 4.26 3.91 -2.02
CA TYR A 153 4.70 3.47 -3.35
C TYR A 153 5.92 4.24 -3.84
N ILE A 154 5.91 5.58 -3.82
CA ILE A 154 7.06 6.39 -4.28
C ILE A 154 8.31 6.03 -3.49
N VAL A 155 8.22 5.96 -2.15
CA VAL A 155 9.37 5.64 -1.32
C VAL A 155 9.90 4.24 -1.65
N ALA A 156 9.05 3.21 -1.57
CA ALA A 156 9.47 1.83 -1.72
C ALA A 156 9.92 1.48 -3.16
N SER A 157 9.29 2.04 -4.19
CA SER A 157 9.67 1.82 -5.60
C SER A 157 11.01 2.44 -5.96
N ASN A 158 11.45 3.48 -5.23
CA ASN A 158 12.76 4.13 -5.40
C ASN A 158 13.86 3.53 -4.52
N MET A 159 13.57 2.47 -3.75
CA MET A 159 14.58 1.80 -2.94
C MET A 159 15.49 0.89 -3.78
N THR A 160 16.75 0.81 -3.36
CA THR A 160 17.76 -0.09 -3.95
C THR A 160 17.49 -1.57 -3.68
N ASP A 161 16.72 -1.87 -2.64
CA ASP A 161 16.34 -3.24 -2.25
C ASP A 161 15.15 -3.75 -3.08
N SER A 162 15.30 -4.88 -3.77
CA SER A 162 14.24 -5.47 -4.62
C SER A 162 13.01 -5.92 -3.82
N ARG A 163 13.15 -6.23 -2.52
CA ARG A 163 12.02 -6.61 -1.67
C ARG A 163 11.03 -5.47 -1.53
N PHE A 164 11.51 -4.23 -1.44
CA PHE A 164 10.67 -3.03 -1.37
C PHE A 164 10.02 -2.69 -2.71
N ARG A 165 10.80 -2.71 -3.80
CA ARG A 165 10.27 -2.41 -5.14
C ARG A 165 9.22 -3.43 -5.57
N TYR A 166 9.45 -4.72 -5.28
CA TYR A 166 8.47 -5.77 -5.53
C TYR A 166 7.21 -5.55 -4.70
N ALA A 167 7.33 -5.38 -3.38
CA ALA A 167 6.17 -5.15 -2.52
C ALA A 167 5.31 -3.96 -3.00
N ALA A 168 5.95 -2.85 -3.38
CA ALA A 168 5.26 -1.65 -3.85
C ALA A 168 4.52 -1.86 -5.18
N SER A 169 5.20 -2.46 -6.16
CA SER A 169 4.60 -2.73 -7.47
C SER A 169 3.53 -3.81 -7.41
N PHE A 170 3.71 -4.82 -6.56
CA PHE A 170 2.70 -5.85 -6.28
C PHE A 170 1.39 -5.23 -5.77
N GLU A 171 1.47 -4.38 -4.74
CA GLU A 171 0.30 -3.72 -4.17
C GLU A 171 -0.41 -2.83 -5.19
N MET A 172 0.32 -1.94 -5.88
CA MET A 172 -0.28 -1.05 -6.88
C MET A 172 -0.87 -1.81 -8.08
N LEU A 173 -0.27 -2.94 -8.47
CA LEU A 173 -0.83 -3.82 -9.51
C LEU A 173 -2.18 -4.36 -9.08
N LEU A 174 -2.31 -4.88 -7.85
CA LEU A 174 -3.58 -5.41 -7.35
C LEU A 174 -4.67 -4.34 -7.30
N TYR A 175 -4.32 -3.14 -6.81
CA TYR A 175 -5.21 -1.98 -6.84
C TYR A 175 -5.71 -1.69 -8.25
N SER A 176 -4.80 -1.62 -9.22
CA SER A 176 -5.11 -1.22 -10.61
C SER A 176 -5.89 -2.30 -11.37
N VAL A 177 -5.51 -3.57 -11.24
CA VAL A 177 -6.24 -4.70 -11.85
C VAL A 177 -7.67 -4.77 -11.33
N ARG A 178 -7.89 -4.56 -10.02
CA ARG A 178 -9.24 -4.55 -9.43
C ARG A 178 -10.08 -3.40 -9.97
N GLN A 179 -9.53 -2.19 -10.00
CA GLN A 179 -10.23 -1.03 -10.56
C GLN A 179 -10.55 -1.22 -12.03
N LEU A 180 -9.62 -1.77 -12.80
CA LEU A 180 -9.84 -2.11 -14.20
C LEU A 180 -10.93 -3.17 -14.33
N GLY A 181 -10.94 -4.20 -13.48
CA GLY A 181 -11.94 -5.26 -13.50
C GLY A 181 -13.36 -4.77 -13.24
N ARG A 182 -13.51 -3.75 -12.37
CA ARG A 182 -14.79 -3.08 -12.12
C ARG A 182 -15.30 -2.31 -13.34
N ARG A 183 -14.39 -1.75 -14.16
CA ARG A 183 -14.75 -1.02 -15.39
C ARG A 183 -14.89 -1.93 -16.61
N ASN A 184 -14.04 -2.95 -16.71
CA ASN A 184 -13.95 -3.89 -17.81
C ASN A 184 -13.21 -5.19 -17.37
N ALA A 185 -13.99 -6.23 -17.07
CA ALA A 185 -13.46 -7.52 -16.62
C ALA A 185 -12.60 -8.24 -17.67
N TYR A 186 -12.90 -8.06 -18.97
CA TYR A 186 -12.13 -8.69 -20.05
C TYR A 186 -10.69 -8.15 -20.10
N TYR A 187 -10.53 -6.83 -20.05
CA TYR A 187 -9.22 -6.19 -20.03
C TYR A 187 -8.40 -6.52 -18.78
N ALA A 188 -9.04 -6.52 -17.61
CA ALA A 188 -8.36 -6.92 -16.38
C ALA A 188 -7.84 -8.36 -16.47
N ARG A 189 -8.64 -9.29 -17.00
CA ARG A 189 -8.22 -10.68 -17.22
C ARG A 189 -7.07 -10.79 -18.23
N LEU A 190 -7.16 -10.07 -19.35
CA LEU A 190 -6.12 -10.05 -20.38
C LEU A 190 -4.76 -9.63 -19.82
N LEU A 191 -4.72 -8.58 -18.98
CA LEU A 191 -3.48 -8.12 -18.34
C LEU A 191 -3.05 -9.04 -17.20
N TRP A 192 -3.98 -9.56 -16.41
CA TRP A 192 -3.68 -10.52 -15.35
C TRP A 192 -3.02 -11.78 -15.89
N ASP A 193 -3.45 -12.27 -17.05
CA ASP A 193 -2.86 -13.48 -17.66
C ASP A 193 -1.38 -13.29 -18.06
N GLN A 194 -0.94 -12.04 -18.24
CA GLN A 194 0.45 -11.66 -18.55
C GLN A 194 1.34 -11.51 -17.30
N THR A 195 0.77 -11.60 -16.10
CA THR A 195 1.56 -11.55 -14.86
C THR A 195 2.43 -12.79 -14.69
N ASP A 196 3.61 -12.59 -14.12
CA ASP A 196 4.57 -13.65 -13.85
C ASP A 196 3.95 -14.73 -12.92
N THR A 197 4.35 -15.99 -13.13
CA THR A 197 3.81 -17.10 -12.33
C THR A 197 4.09 -16.97 -10.84
N GLY A 198 5.24 -16.41 -10.46
CA GLY A 198 5.59 -16.13 -9.07
C GLY A 198 4.72 -15.03 -8.46
N VAL A 199 4.32 -14.02 -9.23
CA VAL A 199 3.36 -12.99 -8.78
C VAL A 199 2.01 -13.61 -8.48
N ARG A 200 1.49 -14.45 -9.39
CA ARG A 200 0.21 -15.15 -9.19
C ARG A 200 0.24 -16.11 -8.01
N GLU A 201 1.39 -16.75 -7.78
CA GLU A 201 1.59 -17.60 -6.60
C GLU A 201 1.63 -16.79 -5.31
N ASP A 202 2.27 -15.62 -5.28
CA ASP A 202 2.24 -14.74 -4.10
C ASP A 202 0.82 -14.23 -3.81
N VAL A 203 0.01 -13.91 -4.83
CA VAL A 203 -1.43 -13.63 -4.63
C VAL A 203 -2.17 -14.84 -4.04
N ARG A 204 -1.90 -16.05 -4.53
CA ARG A 204 -2.48 -17.27 -3.95
C ARG A 204 -2.08 -17.43 -2.49
N ARG A 205 -0.81 -17.23 -2.15
CA ARG A 205 -0.30 -17.31 -0.77
C ARG A 205 -0.97 -16.30 0.14
N LEU A 206 -1.16 -15.07 -0.33
CA LEU A 206 -1.85 -14.02 0.41
C LEU A 206 -3.32 -14.36 0.65
N SER A 207 -4.01 -14.87 -0.38
CA SER A 207 -5.39 -15.35 -0.24
C SER A 207 -5.50 -16.52 0.75
N MET A 208 -4.61 -17.52 0.65
CA MET A 208 -4.57 -18.65 1.58
C MET A 208 -4.23 -18.24 3.00
N PHE A 209 -3.40 -17.21 3.18
CA PHE A 209 -3.09 -16.66 4.49
C PHE A 209 -4.37 -16.11 5.15
N TYR A 210 -5.08 -15.21 4.46
CA TYR A 210 -6.28 -14.58 5.01
C TYR A 210 -7.46 -15.54 5.21
N ARG A 211 -7.56 -16.60 4.39
CA ARG A 211 -8.56 -17.67 4.59
C ARG A 211 -8.51 -18.32 5.97
N LYS A 212 -7.35 -18.33 6.63
CA LYS A 212 -7.20 -18.88 7.99
C LYS A 212 -7.85 -17.98 9.06
N TYR A 213 -8.03 -16.71 8.74
CA TYR A 213 -8.56 -15.68 9.62
C TYR A 213 -10.03 -15.33 9.28
N GLU A 214 -10.64 -16.07 8.35
CA GLU A 214 -12.07 -16.04 8.09
C GLU A 214 -12.81 -16.73 9.24
N GLY A 215 -13.48 -15.94 10.09
CA GLY A 215 -14.40 -16.43 11.12
C GLY A 215 -15.87 -16.36 10.66
N PRO A 216 -16.82 -16.92 11.44
CA PRO A 216 -18.26 -16.88 11.15
C PRO A 216 -18.90 -15.47 11.23
N ILE A 217 -18.11 -14.42 11.48
CA ILE A 217 -18.56 -13.03 11.37
C ILE A 217 -18.32 -12.61 9.91
N ASP A 218 -19.23 -13.11 9.05
CA ASP A 218 -19.13 -13.15 7.59
C ASP A 218 -19.07 -11.80 6.85
N ASP A 219 -19.17 -10.66 7.55
CA ASP A 219 -19.29 -9.35 6.90
C ASP A 219 -17.96 -8.58 6.76
N TYR A 220 -16.94 -8.85 7.58
CA TYR A 220 -15.65 -8.13 7.50
C TYR A 220 -14.59 -8.85 6.67
N SER A 221 -14.65 -10.19 6.59
CA SER A 221 -13.85 -11.00 5.66
C SER A 221 -14.13 -10.61 4.20
N ALA A 222 -15.33 -10.12 3.90
CA ALA A 222 -15.69 -9.56 2.61
C ALA A 222 -14.79 -8.39 2.19
N VAL A 223 -14.16 -7.62 3.08
CA VAL A 223 -13.23 -6.55 2.66
C VAL A 223 -11.97 -7.12 2.01
N LEU A 224 -11.40 -8.19 2.58
CA LEU A 224 -10.27 -8.93 2.00
C LEU A 224 -10.71 -9.79 0.80
N TYR A 225 -11.86 -10.47 0.89
CA TYR A 225 -12.39 -11.29 -0.21
C TYR A 225 -12.83 -10.44 -1.42
N ASP A 226 -13.34 -9.23 -1.19
CA ASP A 226 -13.68 -8.24 -2.23
C ASP A 226 -12.41 -7.52 -2.72
N GLN A 227 -11.36 -7.38 -1.88
CA GLN A 227 -10.02 -6.97 -2.31
C GLN A 227 -9.36 -7.96 -3.27
N TYR A 228 -9.56 -9.27 -3.07
CA TYR A 228 -8.81 -10.30 -3.80
C TYR A 228 -9.61 -11.06 -4.87
N LEU A 229 -10.92 -11.33 -4.72
CA LEU A 229 -11.65 -12.23 -5.65
C LEU A 229 -13.14 -11.94 -5.88
N LYS A 230 -13.78 -11.02 -5.17
CA LYS A 230 -15.18 -10.67 -5.43
C LYS A 230 -15.32 -9.24 -5.95
N ALA A 231 -16.05 -9.13 -7.05
CA ALA A 231 -16.65 -7.91 -7.51
C ALA A 231 -18.03 -7.84 -6.85
N ASN A 232 -18.26 -6.92 -5.90
CA ASN A 232 -19.45 -6.06 -5.91
C ASN A 232 -19.54 -5.05 -4.75
N GLN A 233 -19.87 -3.80 -5.12
CA GLN A 233 -20.73 -2.85 -4.38
C GLN A 233 -20.23 -2.18 -3.09
N GLN A 234 -19.17 -1.37 -3.15
CA GLN A 234 -18.89 -0.34 -2.13
C GLN A 234 -18.61 1.03 -2.80
N GLU A 235 -19.51 2.00 -2.65
CA GLU A 235 -19.39 3.36 -3.24
C GLU A 235 -18.24 4.19 -2.65
N HIS A 236 -17.97 4.08 -1.34
CA HIS A 236 -16.89 4.85 -0.70
C HIS A 236 -15.50 4.35 -1.09
N GLY A 237 -15.33 3.03 -1.23
CA GLY A 237 -14.11 2.43 -1.78
C GLY A 237 -13.86 2.77 -3.24
N ILE A 238 -14.84 3.22 -4.02
CA ILE A 238 -14.57 3.60 -5.42
C ILE A 238 -13.84 4.96 -5.49
N ARG A 239 -14.09 5.88 -4.55
CA ARG A 239 -13.44 7.20 -4.55
C ARG A 239 -11.95 7.14 -4.18
N SER A 240 -11.60 6.54 -3.04
CA SER A 240 -10.19 6.45 -2.60
C SER A 240 -9.29 5.70 -3.58
N TYR A 241 -9.79 4.63 -4.20
CA TYR A 241 -9.01 3.89 -5.20
C TYR A 241 -8.81 4.70 -6.48
N SER A 242 -9.76 5.59 -6.80
CA SER A 242 -9.65 6.47 -7.96
C SER A 242 -8.56 7.52 -7.77
N GLU A 243 -8.27 7.94 -6.55
CA GLU A 243 -7.28 9.00 -6.27
C GLU A 243 -5.84 8.47 -6.35
N VAL A 244 -5.54 7.33 -5.73
CA VAL A 244 -4.24 6.66 -5.88
C VAL A 244 -3.92 6.40 -7.35
N VAL A 245 -4.89 5.85 -8.09
CA VAL A 245 -4.75 5.53 -9.51
C VAL A 245 -4.48 6.79 -10.33
N GLY A 246 -5.19 7.89 -10.07
CA GLY A 246 -4.94 9.16 -10.77
C GLY A 246 -3.56 9.74 -10.46
N TRP A 247 -3.08 9.65 -9.20
CA TRP A 247 -1.72 10.06 -8.86
C TRP A 247 -0.66 9.18 -9.51
N LEU A 248 -0.89 7.86 -9.60
CA LEU A 248 -0.01 6.95 -10.32
C LEU A 248 0.04 7.28 -11.82
N MET A 249 -1.09 7.60 -12.46
CA MET A 249 -1.12 8.05 -13.86
C MET A 249 -0.29 9.30 -14.06
N ALA A 250 -0.51 10.32 -13.23
CA ALA A 250 0.28 11.55 -13.27
C ALA A 250 1.79 11.27 -13.06
N TYR A 251 2.13 10.35 -12.15
CA TYR A 251 3.50 9.93 -11.89
C TYR A 251 4.16 9.23 -13.09
N PHE A 252 3.40 8.40 -13.82
CA PHE A 252 3.89 7.69 -15.00
C PHE A 252 3.73 8.49 -16.32
N GLY A 253 3.09 9.66 -16.28
CA GLY A 253 2.82 10.47 -17.47
C GLY A 253 1.79 9.86 -18.43
N ILE A 254 0.76 9.20 -17.87
CA ILE A 254 -0.37 8.61 -18.59
C ILE A 254 -1.54 9.58 -18.61
#